data_AF-A0A8J7YQG9-F1
#
_entry.id   AF-A0A8J7YQG9-F1
#
_cell.length_a   1.000
_cell.length_b   1.000
_cell.length_c   1.000
_cell.angle_alpha   90.00
_cell.angle_beta   90.00
_cell.angle_gamma   90.00
#
_symmetry.space_group_name_H-M   'P 1'
#
loop_
_entity.id
_entity.type
_entity.pdbx_description
1 polymer ?
#
loop_
_entity_poly.entity_id
_entity_poly.type
_entity_poly.pdbx_seq_one_letter_code
_entity_poly.pdbx_strand_id
1 'polypeptide(L)'
;MGKSMMSCKDMSELISLAQDQRLSIRQKMMLRMHLFFCEACSRFDKQIRFLNRAMENYVQNHSSGDDTKKSLPEDAKERIRRALDEEGHK
;
A
#
# COMPACT_ATOMS: atom_id res chain seq x y z
N MET A 1 12.49 6.49 25.26
CA MET A 1 11.56 5.40 24.89
C MET A 1 12.04 4.82 23.56
N GLY A 2 13.14 4.08 23.50
CA GLY A 2 13.32 2.76 24.12
C GLY A 2 13.12 1.73 23.00
N LYS A 3 14.14 1.60 22.14
CA LYS A 3 14.21 0.63 21.02
C LYS A 3 14.00 -0.79 21.55
N SER A 4 12.76 -1.26 21.58
CA SER A 4 12.49 -2.70 21.41
C SER A 4 12.57 -3.01 19.92
N MET A 5 12.92 -4.25 19.61
CA MET A 5 13.22 -4.84 18.28
C MET A 5 12.15 -4.63 17.17
N MET A 6 11.11 -3.86 17.44
CA MET A 6 10.04 -3.43 16.56
C MET A 6 9.80 -1.94 16.82
N SER A 7 10.64 -1.09 16.22
CA SER A 7 10.52 0.35 16.42
C SER A 7 9.24 0.86 15.76
N CYS A 8 8.70 1.99 16.23
CA CYS A 8 7.57 2.63 15.57
C CYS A 8 7.85 2.92 14.08
N LYS A 9 9.14 3.09 13.71
CA LYS A 9 9.58 3.25 12.32
C LYS A 9 9.31 1.98 11.50
N ASP A 10 9.77 0.82 11.99
CA ASP A 10 9.57 -0.46 11.30
C ASP A 10 8.08 -0.79 11.17
N MET A 11 7.29 -0.46 12.20
CA MET A 11 5.84 -0.64 12.18
C MET A 11 5.15 0.33 11.22
N SER A 12 5.60 1.58 11.13
CA SER A 12 5.07 2.54 10.14
C SER A 12 5.35 2.10 8.69
N GLU A 13 6.53 1.52 8.44
CA GLU A 13 6.88 0.93 7.15
C GLU A 13 6.00 -0.28 6.85
N LEU A 14 5.77 -1.15 7.84
CA LEU A 14 4.88 -2.30 7.69
C LEU A 14 3.41 -1.90 7.47
N ILE A 15 2.94 -0.81 8.09
CA ILE A 15 1.60 -0.22 7.87
C ILE A 15 1.48 0.31 6.44
N SER A 16 2.53 0.96 5.92
CA SER A 16 2.58 1.42 4.53
C SER A 16 2.56 0.23 3.57
N LEU A 17 3.40 -0.77 3.82
CA LEU A 17 3.48 -2.00 3.02
C LEU A 17 2.14 -2.74 2.99
N ALA A 18 1.35 -2.68 4.07
CA ALA A 18 0.02 -3.28 4.14
C ALA A 18 -1.01 -2.62 3.21
N GLN A 19 -0.74 -1.39 2.73
CA GLN A 19 -1.59 -0.70 1.76
C GLN A 19 -1.28 -1.16 0.33
N ASP A 20 0.00 -1.35 0.02
CA ASP A 20 0.43 -1.74 -1.32
C ASP A 20 0.29 -3.25 -1.55
N GLN A 21 0.53 -4.06 -0.52
CA GLN A 21 0.53 -5.51 -0.63
C GLN A 21 -0.02 -6.24 0.59
N ARG A 22 -0.34 -7.52 0.41
CA ARG A 22 -0.82 -8.36 1.51
C ARG A 22 0.33 -8.75 2.44
N LEU A 23 0.26 -8.27 3.68
CA LEU A 23 1.17 -8.73 4.74
C LEU A 23 0.99 -10.23 5.03
N SER A 24 2.10 -10.88 5.40
CA SER A 24 2.09 -12.24 5.95
C SER A 24 1.34 -12.30 7.29
N ILE A 25 0.86 -13.49 7.66
CA ILE A 25 0.10 -13.70 8.90
C ILE A 25 0.93 -13.28 10.13
N ARG A 26 2.23 -13.60 10.12
CA ARG A 26 3.15 -13.22 11.20
C ARG A 26 3.28 -11.71 11.34
N GLN A 27 3.48 -11.00 10.22
CA GLN A 27 3.55 -9.53 10.19
C GLN A 27 2.26 -8.89 10.71
N LYS A 28 1.08 -9.42 10.31
CA LYS A 28 -0.22 -8.93 10.80
C LYS A 28 -0.36 -9.11 12.31
N MET A 29 0.07 -10.25 12.86
CA MET A 29 0.02 -10.51 14.29
C MET A 29 0.90 -9.51 15.05
N MET A 30 2.15 -9.33 14.61
CA MET A 30 3.08 -8.39 15.26
C MET A 30 2.58 -6.94 15.19
N LEU A 31 2.05 -6.53 14.03
CA LEU A 31 1.47 -5.21 13.86
C LEU A 31 0.29 -4.99 14.82
N ARG A 32 -0.66 -5.93 14.90
CA ARG A 32 -1.80 -5.83 15.83
C ARG A 32 -1.36 -5.68 17.29
N MET A 33 -0.38 -6.46 17.71
CA MET A 33 0.18 -6.35 19.06
C MET A 33 0.77 -4.96 19.30
N HIS A 34 1.53 -4.41 18.34
CA HIS A 34 2.09 -3.07 18.47
C HIS A 34 1.02 -1.97 18.51
N LEU A 35 0.00 -2.04 17.65
CA LEU A 35 -1.11 -1.08 17.63
C LEU A 35 -1.94 -1.10 18.92
N PHE A 36 -1.91 -2.20 19.67
CA PHE A 36 -2.57 -2.30 20.97
C PHE A 36 -1.85 -1.48 22.06
N PHE A 37 -0.52 -1.48 22.05
CA PHE A 37 0.28 -0.78 23.07
C PHE A 37 0.75 0.62 22.65
N CYS A 38 0.81 0.91 21.35
CA CYS A 38 1.31 2.17 20.80
C CYS A 38 0.18 2.96 20.14
N GLU A 39 -0.32 3.97 20.84
CA GLU A 39 -1.41 4.81 20.34
C GLU A 39 -1.00 5.60 19.09
N ALA A 40 0.25 6.07 19.01
CA ALA A 40 0.75 6.79 17.85
C ALA A 40 0.63 5.97 16.55
N CYS A 41 1.06 4.71 16.58
CA CYS A 41 0.93 3.82 15.42
C CYS A 41 -0.53 3.44 15.15
N SER A 42 -1.36 3.29 16.19
CA SER A 42 -2.81 3.07 16.06
C SER A 42 -3.51 4.22 15.33
N ARG A 43 -3.16 5.46 15.66
CA ARG A 43 -3.67 6.66 14.98
C ARG A 43 -3.19 6.73 13.53
N PHE A 44 -1.92 6.43 13.28
CA PHE A 44 -1.34 6.42 11.94
C PHE A 44 -2.00 5.39 11.00
N ASP A 45 -2.17 4.14 11.46
CA ASP A 45 -2.87 3.10 10.69
C ASP A 45 -4.30 3.52 10.32
N LYS A 46 -5.03 4.13 11.27
CA LYS A 46 -6.38 4.66 11.00
C LYS A 46 -6.38 5.78 9.96
N GLN A 47 -5.43 6.72 10.03
CA GLN A 47 -5.34 7.84 9.10
C GLN A 47 -5.04 7.37 7.68
N ILE A 48 -4.07 6.48 7.50
CA ILE A 48 -3.74 5.94 6.18
C ILE A 48 -4.91 5.15 5.58
N ARG A 49 -5.59 4.32 6.38
CA ARG A 49 -6.79 3.59 5.92
C ARG A 49 -7.91 4.53 5.49
N PHE A 50 -8.11 5.62 6.24
CA PHE A 50 -9.09 6.64 5.89
C PHE A 50 -8.76 7.29 4.55
N LEU A 51 -7.49 7.70 4.36
CA LEU A 51 -7.03 8.31 3.12
C LEU A 51 -7.20 7.38 1.92
N ASN A 52 -6.78 6.12 2.05
CA ASN A 52 -6.93 5.13 0.97
C ASN A 52 -8.40 4.89 0.62
N ARG A 53 -9.28 4.78 1.61
CA ARG A 53 -10.71 4.62 1.36
C ARG A 53 -11.33 5.86 0.71
N ALA A 54 -10.89 7.06 1.11
CA ALA A 54 -11.33 8.30 0.48
C ALA A 54 -10.87 8.40 -0.98
N MET A 55 -9.62 8.00 -1.29
CA MET A 55 -9.11 7.92 -2.65
C MET A 55 -9.85 6.89 -3.50
N GLU A 56 -10.09 5.69 -2.95
CA GLU A 56 -10.85 4.65 -3.63
C GLU A 56 -12.27 5.12 -3.98
N ASN A 57 -12.98 5.73 -3.01
CA ASN A 57 -14.29 6.33 -3.24
C ASN A 57 -14.22 7.48 -4.26
N TYR A 58 -13.19 8.32 -4.22
CA TYR A 58 -13.00 9.40 -5.17
C TYR A 58 -12.84 8.85 -6.59
N VAL A 59 -12.00 7.83 -6.77
CA VAL A 59 -11.80 7.16 -8.06
C VAL A 59 -13.09 6.52 -8.54
N GLN A 60 -13.85 5.83 -7.67
CA GLN A 60 -15.12 5.22 -8.05
C GLN A 60 -16.17 6.27 -8.47
N ASN A 61 -16.31 7.36 -7.71
CA ASN A 61 -17.32 8.40 -7.96
C ASN A 61 -16.96 9.36 -9.10
N HIS A 62 -15.67 9.58 -9.38
CA HIS A 62 -15.21 10.42 -10.51
C HIS A 62 -14.87 9.60 -11.75
N SER A 63 -15.12 8.29 -11.75
CA SER A 63 -15.12 7.47 -12.97
C SER A 63 -16.47 7.49 -13.69
N SER A 64 -17.42 8.33 -13.24
CA SER A 64 -18.68 8.61 -13.94
C SER A 64 -18.44 9.59 -15.11
N GLY A 65 -17.79 9.11 -16.16
CA GLY A 65 -17.53 9.87 -17.38
C GLY A 65 -16.35 9.30 -18.16
N ASP A 66 -16.67 8.45 -19.14
CA ASP A 66 -15.77 7.74 -20.07
C ASP A 66 -15.31 6.34 -19.61
N ASP A 67 -16.20 5.37 -19.84
CA ASP A 67 -15.98 3.92 -19.83
C ASP A 67 -15.04 3.43 -20.95
N THR A 68 -14.08 4.25 -21.38
CA THR A 68 -12.92 3.72 -22.09
C THR A 68 -11.90 3.33 -21.03
N LYS A 69 -11.94 2.06 -20.62
CA LYS A 69 -10.88 1.32 -19.89
C LYS A 69 -9.73 2.23 -19.45
N LYS A 70 -9.51 2.39 -18.13
CA LYS A 70 -8.19 2.74 -17.55
C LYS A 70 -7.13 1.65 -17.82
N SER A 71 -7.13 1.10 -19.03
CA SER A 71 -6.02 0.36 -19.60
C SER A 71 -5.05 1.41 -20.09
N LEU A 72 -3.77 1.23 -19.76
CA LEU A 72 -2.71 1.94 -20.45
C LEU A 72 -2.93 1.82 -21.97
N PRO A 73 -2.69 2.88 -22.75
CA PRO A 73 -2.72 2.78 -24.20
C PRO A 73 -1.78 1.64 -24.62
N GLU A 74 -2.16 0.86 -25.63
CA GLU A 74 -1.45 -0.38 -25.96
C GLU A 74 0.04 -0.11 -26.28
N ASP A 75 0.39 1.06 -26.84
CA ASP A 75 1.79 1.53 -26.98
C ASP A 75 2.55 1.57 -25.65
N ALA A 76 1.95 2.17 -24.61
CA ALA A 76 2.59 2.26 -23.30
C ALA A 76 2.76 0.87 -22.66
N LYS A 77 1.80 -0.02 -22.87
CA LYS A 77 1.84 -1.39 -22.38
C LYS A 77 2.91 -2.22 -23.09
N GLU A 78 3.08 -2.05 -24.40
CA GLU A 78 4.13 -2.71 -25.18
C GLU A 78 5.53 -2.24 -24.77
N ARG A 79 5.69 -0.93 -24.54
CA ARG A 79 6.94 -0.37 -23.99
C ARG A 79 7.30 -0.94 -22.63
N ILE A 80 6.33 -1.07 -21.72
CA ILE A 80 6.54 -1.66 -20.39
C ILE A 80 6.92 -3.14 -20.52
N ARG A 81 6.24 -3.90 -21.39
CA ARG A 81 6.57 -5.32 -21.63
C ARG A 81 8.01 -5.49 -22.11
N ARG A 82 8.41 -4.75 -23.14
CA ARG A 82 9.77 -4.83 -23.69
C ARG A 82 10.85 -4.52 -22.65
N ALA A 83 10.62 -3.51 -21.80
CA ALA A 83 11.55 -3.16 -20.74
C ALA A 83 11.69 -4.28 -19.68
N LEU A 84 10.59 -4.93 -19.30
CA LEU A 84 10.62 -6.05 -18.36
C LEU A 84 11.32 -7.29 -18.93
N ASP A 85 11.16 -7.56 -20.22
CA ASP A 85 11.84 -8.66 -20.91
C ASP A 85 13.36 -8.41 -21.04
N GLU A 86 13.78 -7.16 -21.24
CA GLU A 86 15.20 -6.76 -21.30
C GLU A 86 15.88 -6.80 -19.93
N GLU A 87 15.17 -6.48 -18.84
CA GLU A 87 15.70 -6.56 -17.46
C GLU A 87 15.76 -7.99 -16.90
N GLY A 88 14.92 -8.91 -17.40
CA GLY A 88 14.90 -10.32 -16.98
C GLY A 88 16.06 -11.17 -17.52
N HIS A 89 16.88 -10.64 -18.43
CA HIS A 89 17.98 -11.36 -19.09
C HIS A 89 19.37 -10.98 -18.55
N LYS A 90 19.43 -10.35 -17.37
CA LYS A 90 20.65 -9.96 -16.67
C LYS A 90 20.68 -10.52 -15.25
#